data_AF-A0A7K3S2X5-F1
#
_entry.id   AF-A0A7K3S2X5-F1
#
_cell.length_a   1.000
_cell.length_b   1.000
_cell.length_c   1.000
_cell.angle_alpha   90.00
_cell.angle_beta   90.00
_cell.angle_gamma   90.00
#
_symmetry.space_group_name_H-M   'P 1'
#
loop_
_entity.id
_entity.type
_entity.pdbx_description
1 polymer ?
#
loop_
_entity_poly.entity_id
_entity_poly.type
_entity_poly.pdbx_seq_one_letter_code
_entity_poly.pdbx_strand_id
1 'polypeptide(L)'
;MAYQRVREAEAEGIRAAASRRRVGQVFEAITDWMTQEGYVTTLGNPFKPDVLAGVLYHPAIAGLRETEDGELVDSGGPRIIPVDEYLEIRAMRPDKERADQREYLLSGPLSVCGLCGTTLGASPSNAGARGHRCPPPTKQHPGGCGKVRINADLFEAYVAEQILGELAKPEVAELIGAARDELLSQAKGLDREVESARRRQKKLGADYAAGSGMSLAAFKSADRELSRLIREKSTESRNLKQVKHVPVGSVPDLVRWWRHAPLTAKKGLVVLLLEQIAVYPAASRGSRTVDADRVAFTWRQWGVAGQEPRSA
;
A
#
# COMPACT_ATOMS: atom_id res chain seq x y z
N MET A 1 12.71 13.07 10.16
CA MET A 1 12.55 13.17 11.63
C MET A 1 12.73 11.85 12.40
N ALA A 2 12.61 10.65 11.80
CA ALA A 2 12.80 9.38 12.53
C ALA A 2 14.27 9.08 12.90
N TYR A 3 15.24 9.48 12.06
CA TYR A 3 16.66 9.16 12.23
C TYR A 3 17.43 10.09 13.18
N GLN A 4 16.76 11.11 13.76
CA GLN A 4 17.40 12.10 14.63
C GLN A 4 17.38 11.68 16.11
N ARG A 5 16.77 10.52 16.42
CA ARG A 5 16.65 9.97 17.77
C ARG A 5 16.86 8.47 17.74
N VAL A 6 18.06 8.01 17.38
CA VAL A 6 18.43 6.64 17.71
C VAL A 6 18.72 6.61 19.21
N ARG A 7 17.93 5.83 19.95
CA ARG A 7 18.13 5.62 21.39
C ARG A 7 19.31 4.66 21.58
N GLU A 8 20.09 4.81 22.65
CA GLU A 8 21.23 3.92 22.94
C GLU A 8 20.85 2.43 22.91
N ALA A 9 19.61 2.09 23.29
CA ALA A 9 19.07 0.73 23.25
C ALA A 9 19.08 0.07 21.86
N GLU A 10 19.08 0.84 20.76
CA GLU A 10 19.17 0.31 19.39
C GLU A 10 20.60 0.37 18.83
N ALA A 11 21.48 1.16 19.45
CA ALA A 11 22.81 1.45 18.93
C ALA A 11 23.69 0.19 18.86
N GLU A 12 23.57 -0.70 19.85
CA GLU A 12 24.30 -1.98 19.86
C GLU A 12 23.91 -2.87 18.68
N GLY A 13 22.61 -3.09 18.48
CA GLY A 13 22.09 -3.89 17.36
C GLY A 13 22.48 -3.29 16.00
N ILE A 14 22.45 -1.96 15.86
CA ILE A 14 22.85 -1.27 14.63
C ILE A 14 24.36 -1.41 14.36
N ARG A 15 25.23 -1.28 15.39
CA ARG A 15 26.68 -1.51 15.25
C ARG A 15 26.98 -2.93 14.79
N ALA A 16 26.34 -3.92 15.42
CA ALA A 16 26.55 -5.31 15.06
C ALA A 16 26.03 -5.63 13.64
N ALA A 17 24.88 -5.06 13.26
CA ALA A 17 24.37 -5.15 11.91
C ALA A 17 25.30 -4.50 10.87
N ALA A 18 25.88 -3.35 11.18
CA ALA A 18 26.85 -2.65 10.34
C ALA A 18 28.11 -3.51 10.11
N SER A 19 28.70 -4.07 11.17
CA SER A 19 29.85 -4.99 11.09
C SER A 19 29.53 -6.19 10.19
N ARG A 20 28.36 -6.81 10.36
CA ARG A 20 27.90 -7.93 9.52
C ARG A 20 27.69 -7.54 8.06
N ARG A 21 27.20 -6.32 7.80
CA ARG A 21 27.04 -5.81 6.44
C ARG A 21 28.38 -5.60 5.76
N ARG A 22 29.37 -5.05 6.47
CA ARG A 22 30.75 -4.85 5.97
C ARG A 22 31.44 -6.14 5.55
N VAL A 23 31.16 -7.26 6.24
CA VAL A 23 31.66 -8.59 5.82
C VAL A 23 30.80 -9.26 4.74
N GLY A 24 29.86 -8.54 4.13
CA GLY A 24 29.11 -8.98 2.96
C GLY A 24 27.83 -9.77 3.25
N GLN A 25 27.39 -9.90 4.51
CA GLN A 25 26.11 -10.56 4.80
C GLN A 25 24.94 -9.81 4.16
N VAL A 26 23.97 -10.58 3.63
CA VAL A 26 22.73 -10.04 3.07
C VAL A 26 21.78 -9.61 4.20
N PHE A 27 20.96 -8.58 3.95
CA PHE A 27 20.07 -8.02 4.97
C PHE A 27 19.14 -9.04 5.62
N GLU A 28 18.66 -10.05 4.85
CA GLU A 28 17.82 -11.12 5.37
C GLU A 28 18.51 -11.93 6.47
N ALA A 29 19.77 -12.33 6.24
CA ALA A 29 20.58 -13.05 7.22
C ALA A 29 20.87 -12.19 8.46
N ILE A 30 21.14 -10.89 8.26
CA ILE A 30 21.38 -9.97 9.36
C ILE A 30 20.11 -9.82 10.22
N THR A 31 18.94 -9.62 9.61
CA THR A 31 17.68 -9.48 10.37
C THR A 31 17.24 -10.76 11.08
N ASP A 32 17.52 -11.92 10.49
CA ASP A 32 17.26 -13.22 11.14
C ASP A 32 18.15 -13.39 12.38
N TRP A 33 19.44 -13.07 12.27
CA TRP A 33 20.36 -13.07 13.41
C TRP A 33 19.94 -12.04 14.48
N MET A 34 19.61 -10.81 14.07
CA MET A 34 19.17 -9.77 15.01
C MET A 34 17.95 -10.22 15.82
N THR A 35 17.02 -10.92 15.17
CA THR A 35 15.83 -11.48 15.84
C THR A 35 16.20 -12.56 16.85
N GLN A 36 17.17 -13.43 16.52
CA GLN A 36 17.65 -14.48 17.44
C GLN A 36 18.34 -13.91 18.69
N GLU A 37 19.08 -12.81 18.53
CA GLU A 37 19.72 -12.10 19.64
C GLU A 37 18.78 -11.16 20.40
N GLY A 38 17.51 -11.04 19.99
CA GLY A 38 16.52 -10.21 20.66
C GLY A 38 16.58 -8.71 20.34
N TYR A 39 17.31 -8.30 19.31
CA TYR A 39 17.32 -6.91 18.86
C TYR A 39 16.00 -6.53 18.18
N VAL A 40 15.35 -5.47 18.68
CA VAL A 40 14.07 -4.96 18.18
C VAL A 40 14.14 -3.47 17.83
N THR A 41 13.23 -3.02 16.97
CA THR A 41 13.05 -1.61 16.61
C THR A 41 12.51 -0.78 17.78
N THR A 42 12.47 0.55 17.66
CA THR A 42 11.92 1.48 18.68
C THR A 42 10.51 1.15 19.14
N LEU A 43 9.71 0.56 18.25
CA LEU A 43 8.32 0.17 18.51
C LEU A 43 8.20 -1.29 19.01
N GLY A 44 9.32 -1.96 19.32
CA GLY A 44 9.36 -3.34 19.80
C GLY A 44 9.16 -4.40 18.72
N ASN A 45 9.12 -4.02 17.43
CA ASN A 45 8.96 -4.97 16.34
C ASN A 45 10.32 -5.50 15.85
N PRO A 46 10.40 -6.73 15.32
CA PRO A 46 11.61 -7.22 14.64
C PRO A 46 12.01 -6.31 13.47
N PHE A 47 13.32 -6.21 13.21
CA PHE A 47 13.82 -5.50 12.04
C PHE A 47 13.44 -6.23 10.75
N LYS A 48 12.87 -5.51 9.78
CA LYS A 48 12.67 -6.00 8.42
C LYS A 48 13.87 -5.62 7.54
N PRO A 49 14.22 -6.41 6.50
CA PRO A 49 15.40 -6.14 5.67
C PRO A 49 15.43 -4.75 5.02
N ASP A 50 14.28 -4.27 4.55
CA ASP A 50 14.10 -2.94 3.94
C ASP A 50 14.27 -1.80 4.96
N VAL A 51 13.74 -2.00 6.17
CA VAL A 51 13.91 -1.06 7.29
C VAL A 51 15.37 -0.99 7.71
N LEU A 52 16.04 -2.13 7.87
CA LEU A 52 17.46 -2.18 8.25
C LEU A 52 18.34 -1.55 7.16
N ALA A 53 18.06 -1.80 5.88
CA ALA A 53 18.76 -1.14 4.78
C ALA A 53 18.57 0.39 4.82
N GLY A 54 17.34 0.85 5.10
CA GLY A 54 17.07 2.27 5.29
C GLY A 54 17.89 2.89 6.43
N VAL A 55 18.07 2.17 7.54
CA VAL A 55 18.92 2.60 8.67
C VAL A 55 20.40 2.61 8.28
N LEU A 56 20.95 1.50 7.78
CA LEU A 56 22.37 1.35 7.48
C LEU A 56 22.86 2.27 6.36
N TYR A 57 22.00 2.67 5.44
CA TYR A 57 22.34 3.62 4.36
C TYR A 57 22.08 5.09 4.72
N HIS A 58 21.61 5.41 5.93
CA HIS A 58 21.28 6.78 6.30
C HIS A 58 22.47 7.48 6.99
N PRO A 59 22.91 8.67 6.55
CA PRO A 59 24.13 9.33 7.06
C PRO A 59 24.10 9.65 8.55
N ALA A 60 22.91 9.86 9.12
CA ALA A 60 22.74 10.14 10.55
C ALA A 60 23.32 9.05 11.48
N ILE A 61 23.48 7.79 11.04
CA ILE A 61 24.08 6.75 11.90
C ILE A 61 25.57 7.00 12.17
N ALA A 62 26.22 7.79 11.31
CA ALA A 62 27.61 8.20 11.47
C ALA A 62 27.73 9.66 11.93
N GLY A 63 26.65 10.28 12.43
CA GLY A 63 26.64 11.70 12.79
C GLY A 63 26.81 12.64 11.60
N LEU A 64 26.44 12.19 10.39
CA LEU A 64 26.51 12.96 9.16
C LEU A 64 25.11 13.39 8.70
N ARG A 65 25.06 14.42 7.88
CA ARG A 65 23.89 14.81 7.09
C ARG A 65 24.30 15.06 5.65
N GLU A 66 23.36 14.86 4.75
CA GLU A 66 23.53 15.18 3.33
C GLU A 66 23.00 16.61 3.08
N THR A 67 23.78 17.44 2.39
CA THR A 67 23.34 18.78 1.95
C THR A 67 22.41 18.68 0.75
N GLU A 68 21.80 19.79 0.34
CA GLU A 68 20.98 19.84 -0.88
C GLU A 68 21.80 19.47 -2.12
N ASP A 69 23.09 19.78 -2.13
CA ASP A 69 24.04 19.46 -3.20
C ASP A 69 24.58 18.01 -3.13
N GLY A 70 24.14 17.21 -2.16
CA GLY A 70 24.55 15.80 -2.00
C GLY A 70 25.87 15.60 -1.25
N GLU A 71 26.47 16.67 -0.70
CA GLU A 71 27.69 16.57 0.09
C GLU A 71 27.40 16.04 1.50
N LEU A 72 28.27 15.15 2.00
CA LEU A 72 28.20 14.70 3.39
C LEU A 72 28.94 15.69 4.28
N VAL A 73 28.21 16.28 5.22
CA VAL A 73 28.76 17.18 6.23
C VAL A 73 28.45 16.68 7.64
N ASP A 74 29.28 17.07 8.60
CA ASP A 74 29.04 16.77 10.01
C ASP A 74 27.70 17.40 10.46
N SER A 75 26.88 16.61 11.14
CA SER A 75 25.60 17.06 11.68
C SER A 75 25.65 17.42 13.17
N GLY A 76 26.78 17.22 13.85
CA GLY A 76 26.90 17.27 15.31
C GLY A 76 26.08 16.19 16.03
N GLY A 77 25.63 15.16 15.29
CA GLY A 77 24.78 14.09 15.80
C GLY A 77 25.58 12.94 16.42
N PRO A 78 24.92 12.02 17.14
CA PRO A 78 25.58 10.84 17.69
C PRO A 78 26.17 9.97 16.57
N ARG A 79 27.39 9.49 16.78
CA ARG A 79 28.07 8.54 15.88
C ARG A 79 27.86 7.13 16.43
N ILE A 80 26.87 6.43 15.90
CA ILE A 80 26.59 5.04 16.27
C ILE A 80 27.68 4.14 15.70
N ILE A 81 28.04 4.39 14.43
CA ILE A 81 29.18 3.78 13.75
C ILE A 81 30.20 4.85 13.32
N PRO A 82 31.48 4.48 13.16
CA PRO A 82 32.49 5.33 12.56
C PRO A 82 32.13 5.79 11.14
N VAL A 83 32.68 6.93 10.71
CA VAL A 83 32.41 7.52 9.38
C VAL A 83 32.92 6.62 8.26
N ASP A 84 34.12 6.09 8.41
CA ASP A 84 34.74 5.13 7.48
C ASP A 84 33.88 3.88 7.29
N GLU A 85 33.37 3.29 8.38
CA GLU A 85 32.45 2.15 8.30
C GLU A 85 31.16 2.50 7.53
N TYR A 86 30.60 3.69 7.77
CA TYR A 86 29.43 4.14 7.03
C TYR A 86 29.72 4.33 5.54
N LEU A 87 30.87 4.92 5.19
CA LEU A 87 31.25 5.11 3.79
C LEU A 87 31.43 3.77 3.07
N GLU A 88 32.02 2.76 3.72
CA GLU A 88 32.11 1.41 3.19
C GLU A 88 30.72 0.79 2.95
N ILE A 89 29.82 0.87 3.94
CA ILE A 89 28.46 0.36 3.81
C ILE A 89 27.70 1.11 2.70
N ARG A 90 27.84 2.43 2.62
CA ARG A 90 27.22 3.28 1.60
C ARG A 90 27.72 2.89 0.21
N ALA A 91 29.00 2.58 0.03
CA ALA A 91 29.57 2.12 -1.23
C ALA A 91 29.01 0.76 -1.66
N MET A 92 28.54 -0.08 -0.72
CA MET A 92 27.83 -1.33 -1.02
C MET A 92 26.35 -1.12 -1.39
N ARG A 93 25.85 0.11 -1.43
CA ARG A 93 24.47 0.39 -1.85
C ARG A 93 24.38 0.12 -3.35
N PRO A 94 23.47 -0.77 -3.80
CA PRO A 94 23.30 -0.99 -5.23
C PRO A 94 22.86 0.31 -5.87
N ASP A 95 23.52 0.67 -6.97
CA ASP A 95 23.13 1.80 -7.80
C ASP A 95 21.84 1.43 -8.54
N LYS A 96 20.73 1.61 -7.82
CA LYS A 96 19.40 1.55 -8.39
C LYS A 96 18.95 2.99 -8.45
N GLU A 97 19.04 3.59 -9.63
CA GLU A 97 18.10 4.64 -9.99
C GLU A 97 16.72 4.16 -9.53
N ARG A 98 16.06 5.00 -8.73
CA ARG A 98 14.67 4.72 -8.36
C ARG A 98 13.89 4.74 -9.66
N ALA A 99 13.72 3.57 -10.26
CA ALA A 99 12.92 3.44 -11.45
C ALA A 99 11.56 4.06 -11.15
N ASP A 100 11.05 4.85 -12.09
CA ASP A 100 9.74 5.47 -11.95
C ASP A 100 8.74 4.44 -11.41
N GLN A 101 7.96 4.88 -10.43
CA GLN A 101 6.90 4.06 -9.88
C GLN A 101 5.91 3.76 -11.00
N ARG A 102 6.08 2.59 -11.60
CA ARG A 102 5.21 2.10 -12.66
C ARG A 102 3.80 2.04 -12.09
N GLU A 103 2.89 2.70 -12.76
CA GLU A 103 1.49 2.66 -12.38
C GLU A 103 0.87 1.30 -12.73
N TYR A 104 -0.04 0.82 -11.90
CA TYR A 104 -0.82 -0.39 -12.10
C TYR A 104 -2.27 -0.07 -11.77
N LEU A 105 -3.20 -0.41 -12.66
CA LEU A 105 -4.64 -0.29 -12.45
C LEU A 105 -5.10 -1.29 -11.39
N LEU A 106 -4.61 -2.52 -11.46
CA LEU A 106 -5.12 -3.65 -10.67
C LEU A 106 -4.19 -4.02 -9.50
N SER A 107 -3.47 -3.03 -8.96
CA SER A 107 -2.71 -3.18 -7.71
C SER A 107 -3.60 -3.03 -6.48
N GLY A 108 -3.34 -3.82 -5.44
CA GLY A 108 -4.10 -3.80 -4.20
C GLY A 108 -4.97 -5.03 -4.01
N PRO A 109 -5.86 -5.03 -3.00
CA PRO A 109 -6.50 -6.23 -2.47
C PRO A 109 -7.50 -6.89 -3.43
N LEU A 110 -7.91 -6.21 -4.50
CA LEU A 110 -8.91 -6.71 -5.44
C LEU A 110 -8.40 -7.89 -6.28
N SER A 111 -7.12 -7.86 -6.66
CA SER A 111 -6.51 -8.88 -7.50
C SER A 111 -5.86 -9.97 -6.64
N VAL A 112 -6.36 -11.20 -6.73
CA VAL A 112 -5.92 -12.33 -5.91
C VAL A 112 -5.44 -13.51 -6.74
N CYS A 113 -4.64 -14.36 -6.12
CA CYS A 113 -4.26 -15.65 -6.68
C CYS A 113 -5.45 -16.63 -6.62
N GLY A 114 -5.90 -17.13 -7.77
CA GLY A 114 -6.96 -18.13 -7.85
C GLY A 114 -6.62 -19.49 -7.23
N LEU A 115 -5.33 -19.75 -6.91
CA LEU A 115 -4.91 -20.99 -6.25
C LEU A 115 -4.85 -20.89 -4.72
N CYS A 116 -4.47 -19.73 -4.18
CA CYS A 116 -4.18 -19.60 -2.74
C CYS A 116 -4.79 -18.36 -2.08
N GLY A 117 -5.60 -17.58 -2.81
CA GLY A 117 -6.30 -16.39 -2.30
C GLY A 117 -5.41 -15.19 -1.96
N THR A 118 -4.08 -15.32 -1.98
CA THR A 118 -3.18 -14.21 -1.64
C THR A 118 -3.20 -13.12 -2.70
N THR A 119 -3.22 -11.86 -2.27
CA THR A 119 -3.15 -10.68 -3.15
C THR A 119 -1.95 -10.73 -4.09
N LEU A 120 -2.16 -10.37 -5.35
CA LEU A 120 -1.09 -10.28 -6.34
C LEU A 120 -0.28 -8.99 -6.14
N GLY A 121 1.04 -9.12 -6.07
CA GLY A 121 1.96 -7.98 -6.01
C GLY A 121 2.43 -7.54 -7.39
N ALA A 122 2.87 -6.28 -7.50
CA ALA A 122 3.60 -5.81 -8.68
C ALA A 122 4.93 -6.58 -8.80
N SER A 123 5.22 -7.07 -9.99
CA SER A 123 6.38 -7.90 -10.28
C SER A 123 6.82 -7.65 -11.72
N PRO A 124 7.52 -6.52 -11.99
CA PRO A 124 8.03 -6.25 -13.33
C PRO A 124 9.01 -7.34 -13.77
N SER A 125 9.08 -7.59 -15.08
CA SER A 125 10.11 -8.46 -15.66
C SER A 125 11.47 -7.76 -15.69
N ASN A 126 12.55 -8.53 -15.90
CA ASN A 126 13.89 -7.97 -16.08
C ASN A 126 13.97 -7.02 -17.28
N ALA A 127 13.15 -7.26 -18.32
CA ALA A 127 13.01 -6.39 -19.48
C ALA A 127 12.11 -5.16 -19.22
N GLY A 128 11.70 -4.91 -17.97
CA GLY A 128 10.90 -3.74 -17.58
C GLY A 128 9.39 -3.87 -17.79
N ALA A 129 8.91 -4.91 -18.49
CA ALA A 129 7.48 -5.13 -18.71
C ALA A 129 6.72 -5.32 -17.38
N ARG A 130 5.57 -4.65 -17.26
CA ARG A 130 4.72 -4.69 -16.06
C ARG A 130 4.13 -6.09 -15.85
N GLY A 131 3.99 -6.51 -14.60
CA GLY A 131 3.41 -7.81 -14.27
C GLY A 131 2.82 -7.86 -12.87
N HIS A 132 1.83 -8.73 -12.70
CA HIS A 132 1.31 -9.13 -11.39
C HIS A 132 1.76 -10.55 -11.08
N ARG A 133 2.14 -10.81 -9.84
CA ARG A 133 2.54 -12.15 -9.39
C ARG A 133 2.03 -12.42 -7.98
N CYS A 134 1.58 -13.64 -7.74
CA CYS A 134 1.42 -14.13 -6.38
C CYS A 134 2.81 -14.14 -5.72
N PRO A 135 3.00 -13.55 -4.53
CA PRO A 135 4.30 -13.60 -3.85
C PRO A 135 4.70 -15.08 -3.63
N PRO A 136 6.00 -15.42 -3.70
CA PRO A 136 6.44 -16.76 -3.31
C PRO A 136 6.27 -16.93 -1.79
N PRO A 137 6.17 -18.16 -1.29
CA PRO A 137 6.10 -18.40 0.14
C PRO A 137 7.40 -17.95 0.79
N THR A 138 7.32 -16.97 1.69
CA THR A 138 8.44 -16.49 2.50
C THR A 138 7.97 -16.29 3.95
N LYS A 139 8.90 -16.11 4.90
CA LYS A 139 8.53 -15.75 6.29
C LYS A 139 7.64 -14.49 6.34
N GLN A 140 7.87 -13.55 5.42
CA GLN A 140 7.12 -12.29 5.32
C GLN A 140 5.80 -12.44 4.55
N HIS A 141 5.68 -13.47 3.71
CA HIS A 141 4.50 -13.74 2.87
C HIS A 141 4.13 -15.24 2.91
N PRO A 142 3.72 -15.78 4.07
CA PRO A 142 3.55 -17.22 4.24
C PRO A 142 2.41 -17.82 3.38
N GLY A 143 1.41 -17.02 3.00
CA GLY A 143 0.27 -17.48 2.19
C GLY A 143 0.51 -17.49 0.68
N GLY A 144 1.57 -16.84 0.20
CA GLY A 144 1.87 -16.74 -1.23
C GLY A 144 2.36 -18.07 -1.80
N CYS A 145 1.87 -18.49 -2.97
CA CYS A 145 2.33 -19.73 -3.61
C CYS A 145 3.41 -19.52 -4.68
N GLY A 146 3.54 -18.29 -5.22
CA GLY A 146 4.48 -17.98 -6.30
C GLY A 146 4.17 -18.59 -7.67
N LYS A 147 3.07 -19.34 -7.81
CA LYS A 147 2.74 -20.11 -9.04
C LYS A 147 1.99 -19.30 -10.09
N VAL A 148 1.34 -18.21 -9.71
CA VAL A 148 0.56 -17.36 -10.62
C VAL A 148 1.33 -16.09 -10.98
N ARG A 149 1.48 -15.86 -12.29
CA ARG A 149 2.02 -14.62 -12.88
C ARG A 149 1.20 -14.25 -14.11
N ILE A 150 0.97 -12.96 -14.30
CA ILE A 150 0.29 -12.41 -15.48
C ILE A 150 0.94 -11.08 -15.89
N ASN A 151 1.02 -10.82 -17.19
CA ASN A 151 1.46 -9.51 -17.69
C ASN A 151 0.38 -8.47 -17.39
N ALA A 152 0.77 -7.32 -16.85
CA ALA A 152 -0.19 -6.34 -16.39
C ALA A 152 -0.93 -5.66 -17.53
N ASP A 153 -0.26 -5.34 -18.65
CA ASP A 153 -0.90 -4.65 -19.78
C ASP A 153 -2.05 -5.48 -20.36
N LEU A 154 -1.81 -6.78 -20.59
CA LEU A 154 -2.80 -7.72 -21.09
C LEU A 154 -3.93 -7.98 -20.09
N PHE A 155 -3.58 -8.13 -18.81
CA PHE A 155 -4.56 -8.35 -17.75
C PHE A 155 -5.48 -7.15 -17.57
N GLU A 156 -4.90 -5.95 -17.46
CA GLU A 156 -5.63 -4.70 -17.25
C GLU A 156 -6.52 -4.37 -18.46
N ALA A 157 -6.07 -4.66 -19.68
CA ALA A 157 -6.88 -4.53 -20.89
C ALA A 157 -8.07 -5.50 -20.89
N TYR A 158 -7.84 -6.77 -20.57
CA TYR A 158 -8.92 -7.77 -20.49
C TYR A 158 -9.98 -7.38 -19.45
N VAL A 159 -9.56 -7.00 -18.24
CA VAL A 159 -10.51 -6.52 -17.21
C VAL A 159 -11.27 -5.29 -17.66
N ALA A 160 -10.61 -4.35 -18.34
CA ALA A 160 -11.28 -3.17 -18.89
C ALA A 160 -12.37 -3.55 -19.90
N GLU A 161 -12.09 -4.47 -20.82
CA GLU A 161 -13.06 -4.94 -21.82
C GLU A 161 -14.28 -5.59 -21.16
N GLN A 162 -14.07 -6.44 -20.15
CA GLN A 162 -15.16 -7.09 -19.41
C GLN A 162 -16.01 -6.07 -18.65
N ILE A 163 -15.39 -5.10 -17.98
CA ILE A 163 -16.08 -4.01 -17.29
C ILE A 163 -16.90 -3.16 -18.25
N LEU A 164 -16.32 -2.77 -19.39
CA LEU A 164 -17.01 -1.95 -20.38
C LEU A 164 -18.16 -2.72 -21.05
N GLY A 165 -17.98 -4.01 -21.31
CA GLY A 165 -19.04 -4.89 -21.81
C GLY A 165 -20.19 -5.04 -20.82
N GLU A 166 -19.90 -5.10 -19.52
CA GLU A 166 -20.94 -5.20 -18.49
C GLU A 166 -21.71 -3.89 -18.30
N LEU A 167 -21.02 -2.75 -18.30
CA LEU A 167 -21.65 -1.43 -18.24
C LEU A 167 -22.45 -1.07 -19.50
N ALA A 168 -22.21 -1.76 -20.62
CA ALA A 168 -23.00 -1.58 -21.82
C ALA A 168 -24.45 -2.07 -21.68
N LYS A 169 -24.74 -2.89 -20.66
CA LYS A 169 -26.08 -3.39 -20.37
C LYS A 169 -26.90 -2.28 -19.70
N PRO A 170 -28.05 -1.86 -20.27
CA PRO A 170 -28.84 -0.74 -19.73
C PRO A 170 -29.24 -0.92 -18.26
N GLU A 171 -29.66 -2.12 -17.85
CA GLU A 171 -30.00 -2.40 -16.45
C GLU A 171 -28.82 -2.19 -15.48
N VAL A 172 -27.59 -2.51 -15.92
CA VAL A 172 -26.38 -2.37 -15.12
C VAL A 172 -25.99 -0.90 -15.02
N ALA A 173 -26.08 -0.14 -16.12
CA ALA A 173 -25.73 1.27 -16.13
C ALA A 173 -26.56 2.08 -15.11
N GLU A 174 -27.88 1.88 -15.08
CA GLU A 174 -28.78 2.54 -14.12
C GLU A 174 -28.47 2.13 -12.68
N LEU A 175 -28.30 0.82 -12.43
CA LEU A 175 -27.97 0.29 -11.10
C LEU A 175 -26.65 0.86 -10.57
N ILE A 176 -25.65 0.97 -11.44
CA ILE A 176 -24.32 1.52 -11.11
C ILE A 176 -24.39 3.03 -10.87
N GLY A 177 -25.26 3.75 -11.58
CA GLY A 177 -25.55 5.15 -11.29
C GLY A 177 -26.10 5.36 -9.88
N ALA A 178 -27.10 4.55 -9.49
CA ALA A 178 -27.66 4.59 -8.14
C ALA A 178 -26.63 4.23 -7.06
N ALA A 179 -25.87 3.15 -7.28
CA ALA A 179 -24.79 2.71 -6.40
C ALA A 179 -23.72 3.79 -6.20
N ARG A 180 -23.29 4.44 -7.30
CA ARG A 180 -22.34 5.55 -7.26
C ARG A 180 -22.85 6.67 -6.35
N ASP A 181 -24.11 7.07 -6.53
CA ASP A 181 -24.69 8.18 -5.79
C ASP A 181 -24.85 7.84 -4.29
N GLU A 182 -25.18 6.58 -3.96
CA GLU A 182 -25.19 6.07 -2.59
C GLU A 182 -23.79 6.15 -1.94
N LEU A 183 -22.75 5.63 -2.61
CA LEU A 183 -21.38 5.69 -2.09
C LEU A 183 -20.90 7.13 -1.89
N LEU A 184 -21.26 8.04 -2.79
CA LEU A 184 -20.96 9.47 -2.63
C LEU A 184 -21.72 10.10 -1.45
N SER A 185 -22.94 9.64 -1.16
CA SER A 185 -23.69 10.03 0.03
C SER A 185 -23.02 9.54 1.32
N GLN A 186 -22.61 8.26 1.35
CA GLN A 186 -21.86 7.68 2.46
C GLN A 186 -20.53 8.44 2.70
N ALA A 187 -19.80 8.76 1.62
CA ALA A 187 -18.58 9.55 1.70
C ALA A 187 -18.80 10.95 2.32
N LYS A 188 -19.91 11.61 2.01
CA LYS A 188 -20.30 12.88 2.65
C LYS A 188 -20.59 12.70 4.14
N GLY A 189 -21.18 11.57 4.54
CA GLY A 189 -21.37 11.19 5.95
C GLY A 189 -20.02 11.07 6.69
N LEU A 190 -19.09 10.31 6.12
CA LEU A 190 -17.74 10.14 6.66
C LEU A 190 -16.98 11.48 6.77
N ASP A 191 -17.12 12.38 5.79
CA ASP A 191 -16.53 13.72 5.86
C ASP A 191 -17.07 14.52 7.05
N ARG A 192 -18.38 14.43 7.34
CA ARG A 192 -18.99 15.10 8.50
C ARG A 192 -18.43 14.54 9.81
N GLU A 193 -18.21 13.23 9.90
CA GLU A 193 -17.57 12.59 11.04
C GLU A 193 -16.12 13.06 11.23
N VAL A 194 -15.34 13.13 10.15
CA VAL A 194 -13.96 13.63 10.16
C VAL A 194 -13.92 15.07 10.67
N GLU A 195 -14.78 15.94 10.14
CA GLU A 195 -14.83 17.35 10.56
C GLU A 195 -15.30 17.50 12.02
N SER A 196 -16.23 16.65 12.49
CA SER A 196 -16.60 16.58 13.90
C SER A 196 -15.42 16.17 14.78
N ALA A 197 -14.68 15.12 14.38
CA ALA A 197 -13.51 14.65 15.11
C ALA A 197 -12.39 15.70 15.16
N ARG A 198 -12.14 16.41 14.07
CA ARG A 198 -11.18 17.54 14.02
C ARG A 198 -11.58 18.66 14.96
N ARG A 199 -12.87 19.02 15.02
CA ARG A 199 -13.37 20.01 16.00
C ARG A 199 -13.15 19.55 17.44
N ARG A 200 -13.43 18.28 17.77
CA ARG A 200 -13.14 17.72 19.10
C ARG A 200 -11.65 17.74 19.42
N GLN A 201 -10.78 17.39 18.47
CA GLN A 201 -9.33 17.40 18.66
C GLN A 201 -8.80 18.81 18.91
N LYS A 202 -9.31 19.80 18.15
CA LYS A 202 -8.98 21.21 18.37
C LYS A 202 -9.42 21.69 19.77
N LYS A 203 -10.65 21.34 20.17
CA LYS A 203 -11.16 21.67 21.51
C LYS A 203 -10.33 21.00 22.61
N LEU A 204 -10.00 19.72 22.46
CA LEU A 204 -9.13 18.98 23.39
C LEU A 204 -7.78 19.70 23.60
N GLY A 205 -7.16 20.19 22.54
CA GLY A 205 -5.93 20.99 22.63
C GLY A 205 -6.11 22.31 23.37
N ALA A 206 -7.21 23.03 23.10
CA ALA A 206 -7.52 24.28 23.78
C ALA A 206 -7.81 24.09 25.28
N ASP A 207 -8.61 23.08 25.64
CA ASP A 207 -8.96 22.77 27.03
C ASP A 207 -7.71 22.36 27.84
N TYR A 208 -6.84 21.53 27.25
CA TYR A 208 -5.56 21.17 27.87
C TYR A 208 -4.65 22.39 28.09
N ALA A 209 -4.53 23.26 27.08
CA ALA A 209 -3.73 24.49 27.17
C ALA A 209 -4.28 25.48 28.21
N ALA A 210 -5.61 25.54 28.38
CA ALA A 210 -6.27 26.38 29.37
C ALA A 210 -6.19 25.84 30.81
N GLY A 211 -5.54 24.68 31.03
CA GLY A 211 -5.33 24.13 32.36
C GLY A 211 -6.58 23.48 32.96
N SER A 212 -7.40 22.79 32.15
CA SER A 212 -8.65 22.13 32.56
C SER A 212 -8.50 20.99 33.58
N GLY A 213 -7.36 20.85 34.26
CA GLY A 213 -7.05 19.75 35.18
C GLY A 213 -6.76 18.40 34.49
N MET A 214 -6.69 18.38 33.15
CA MET A 214 -6.43 17.17 32.38
C MET A 214 -4.94 16.79 32.42
N SER A 215 -4.63 15.53 32.71
CA SER A 215 -3.24 15.04 32.67
C SER A 215 -2.71 14.94 31.23
N LEU A 216 -1.40 15.09 31.06
CA LEU A 216 -0.73 14.90 29.76
C LEU A 216 -0.97 13.50 29.18
N ALA A 217 -1.07 12.48 30.04
CA ALA A 217 -1.35 11.10 29.62
C ALA A 217 -2.76 10.96 29.04
N ALA A 218 -3.77 11.55 29.70
CA ALA A 218 -5.15 11.57 29.23
C ALA A 218 -5.27 12.33 27.89
N PHE A 219 -4.64 13.50 27.79
CA PHE A 219 -4.57 14.27 26.54
C PHE A 219 -3.97 13.44 25.40
N LYS A 220 -2.78 12.86 25.60
CA LYS A 220 -2.10 12.04 24.57
C LYS A 220 -2.89 10.81 24.17
N SER A 221 -3.69 10.25 25.07
CA SER A 221 -4.55 9.10 24.76
C SER A 221 -5.71 9.52 23.85
N ALA A 222 -6.45 10.56 24.25
CA ALA A 222 -7.58 11.08 23.48
C ALA A 222 -7.16 11.64 22.11
N ASP A 223 -6.02 12.32 22.04
CA ASP A 223 -5.47 12.87 20.80
C ASP A 223 -5.07 11.76 19.80
N ARG A 224 -4.45 10.67 20.30
CA ARG A 224 -4.13 9.50 19.48
C ARG A 224 -5.38 8.84 18.92
N GLU A 225 -6.42 8.69 19.73
CA GLU A 225 -7.67 8.08 19.32
C GLU A 225 -8.40 8.92 18.26
N LEU A 226 -8.47 10.24 18.46
CA LEU A 226 -9.05 11.16 17.46
C LEU A 226 -8.23 11.17 16.16
N SER A 227 -6.90 11.16 16.25
CA SER A 227 -6.01 11.07 15.08
C SER A 227 -6.22 9.77 14.29
N ARG A 228 -6.38 8.65 15.00
CA ARG A 228 -6.68 7.34 14.41
C ARG A 228 -8.02 7.39 13.66
N LEU A 229 -9.08 7.85 14.31
CA LEU A 229 -10.42 7.96 13.71
C LEU A 229 -10.41 8.89 12.49
N ILE A 230 -9.76 10.07 12.58
CA ILE A 230 -9.62 10.99 11.44
C ILE A 230 -8.93 10.30 10.27
N ARG A 231 -7.84 9.58 10.52
CA ARG A 231 -7.08 8.88 9.46
C ARG A 231 -7.92 7.78 8.80
N GLU A 232 -8.58 6.94 9.61
CA GLU A 232 -9.41 5.84 9.12
C GLU A 232 -10.56 6.36 8.26
N LYS A 233 -11.38 7.26 8.82
CA LYS A 233 -12.56 7.82 8.15
C LYS A 233 -12.21 8.67 6.92
N SER A 234 -11.10 9.41 6.97
CA SER A 234 -10.60 10.15 5.79
C SER A 234 -10.11 9.21 4.68
N THR A 235 -9.55 8.07 5.04
CA THR A 235 -9.11 7.07 4.04
C THR A 235 -10.32 6.40 3.41
N GLU A 236 -11.29 6.00 4.23
CA GLU A 236 -12.56 5.42 3.77
C GLU A 236 -13.32 6.39 2.85
N SER A 237 -13.52 7.66 3.26
CA SER A 237 -14.16 8.69 2.43
C SER A 237 -13.45 8.89 1.10
N ARG A 238 -12.10 8.98 1.11
CA ARG A 238 -11.31 9.10 -0.13
C ARG A 238 -11.49 7.90 -1.06
N ASN A 239 -11.58 6.69 -0.52
CA ASN A 239 -11.80 5.48 -1.30
C ASN A 239 -13.19 5.51 -1.96
N LEU A 240 -14.23 5.83 -1.20
CA LEU A 240 -15.59 5.94 -1.74
C LEU A 240 -15.68 7.01 -2.83
N LYS A 241 -15.00 8.17 -2.67
CA LYS A 241 -15.00 9.25 -3.66
C LYS A 241 -14.33 8.92 -4.99
N GLN A 242 -13.60 7.81 -5.10
CA GLN A 242 -12.97 7.42 -6.38
C GLN A 242 -14.00 7.20 -7.49
N VAL A 243 -15.25 6.88 -7.12
CA VAL A 243 -16.35 6.63 -8.06
C VAL A 243 -16.97 7.92 -8.64
N LYS A 244 -16.57 9.10 -8.15
CA LYS A 244 -17.20 10.40 -8.50
C LYS A 244 -17.29 10.66 -10.01
N HIS A 245 -16.27 10.23 -10.76
CA HIS A 245 -16.15 10.49 -12.19
C HIS A 245 -16.56 9.30 -13.05
N VAL A 246 -17.18 8.27 -12.47
CA VAL A 246 -17.71 7.13 -13.23
C VAL A 246 -18.86 7.61 -14.11
N PRO A 247 -18.72 7.53 -15.44
CA PRO A 247 -19.79 7.86 -16.36
C PRO A 247 -20.92 6.82 -16.26
N VAL A 248 -22.14 7.31 -16.40
CA VAL A 248 -23.36 6.51 -16.59
C VAL A 248 -23.93 7.01 -17.91
N GLY A 249 -24.02 6.14 -18.92
CA GLY A 249 -24.38 6.57 -20.27
C GLY A 249 -24.06 5.55 -21.35
N SER A 250 -24.07 6.02 -22.60
CA SER A 250 -23.93 5.17 -23.78
C SER A 250 -22.54 4.50 -23.89
N VAL A 251 -22.46 3.32 -24.50
CA VAL A 251 -21.20 2.57 -24.69
C VAL A 251 -20.08 3.40 -25.33
N PRO A 252 -20.33 4.22 -26.38
CA PRO A 252 -19.30 5.09 -26.95
C PRO A 252 -18.71 6.09 -25.94
N ASP A 253 -19.52 6.62 -25.02
CA ASP A 253 -19.08 7.56 -23.99
C ASP A 253 -18.23 6.85 -22.93
N LEU A 254 -18.61 5.63 -22.54
CA LEU A 254 -17.84 4.79 -21.61
C LEU A 254 -16.46 4.44 -22.16
N VAL A 255 -16.39 4.02 -23.42
CA VAL A 255 -15.11 3.68 -24.09
C VAL A 255 -14.22 4.92 -24.22
N ARG A 256 -14.79 6.06 -24.62
CA ARG A 256 -14.05 7.32 -24.73
C ARG A 256 -13.52 7.76 -23.38
N TRP A 257 -14.35 7.71 -22.34
CA TRP A 257 -13.94 8.02 -20.98
C TRP A 257 -12.80 7.10 -20.51
N TRP A 258 -12.94 5.78 -20.69
CA TRP A 258 -11.91 4.83 -20.25
C TRP A 258 -10.56 5.08 -20.94
N ARG A 259 -10.53 5.56 -22.19
CA ARG A 259 -9.26 5.89 -22.84
C ARG A 259 -8.53 7.07 -22.17
N HIS A 260 -9.26 8.07 -21.67
CA HIS A 260 -8.69 9.33 -21.22
C HIS A 260 -8.76 9.57 -19.71
N ALA A 261 -9.52 8.78 -18.96
CA ALA A 261 -9.69 8.99 -17.53
C ALA A 261 -8.37 8.81 -16.76
N PRO A 262 -8.13 9.59 -15.69
CA PRO A 262 -7.02 9.36 -14.78
C PRO A 262 -7.08 7.94 -14.18
N LEU A 263 -5.93 7.36 -13.87
CA LEU A 263 -5.85 6.00 -13.31
C LEU A 263 -6.72 5.81 -12.07
N THR A 264 -6.73 6.80 -11.17
CA THR A 264 -7.56 6.78 -9.96
C THR A 264 -9.06 6.67 -10.26
N ALA A 265 -9.53 7.28 -11.34
CA ALA A 265 -10.93 7.21 -11.74
C ALA A 265 -11.26 5.82 -12.31
N LYS A 266 -10.36 5.23 -13.11
CA LYS A 266 -10.48 3.84 -13.60
C LYS A 266 -10.50 2.85 -12.44
N LYS A 267 -9.63 3.04 -11.43
CA LYS A 267 -9.63 2.24 -10.19
C LYS A 267 -10.95 2.35 -9.44
N GLY A 268 -11.50 3.55 -9.32
CA GLY A 268 -12.82 3.76 -8.73
C GLY A 268 -13.90 2.94 -9.43
N LEU A 269 -13.92 2.92 -10.76
CA LEU A 269 -14.88 2.11 -11.52
C LEU A 269 -14.70 0.61 -11.29
N VAL A 270 -13.46 0.13 -11.33
CA VAL A 270 -13.13 -1.27 -11.06
C VAL A 270 -13.62 -1.69 -9.67
N VAL A 271 -13.35 -0.87 -8.64
CA VAL A 271 -13.78 -1.14 -7.25
C VAL A 271 -15.30 -1.07 -7.11
N LEU A 272 -15.98 -0.21 -7.87
CA LEU A 272 -17.44 -0.10 -7.87
C LEU A 272 -18.13 -1.33 -8.46
N LEU A 273 -17.52 -1.99 -9.45
CA LEU A 273 -18.12 -3.14 -10.14
C LEU A 273 -17.70 -4.49 -9.55
N LEU A 274 -16.50 -4.58 -9.00
CA LEU A 274 -15.89 -5.85 -8.64
C LEU A 274 -15.59 -5.93 -7.14
N GLU A 275 -15.90 -7.09 -6.56
CA GLU A 275 -15.48 -7.50 -5.22
C GLU A 275 -14.09 -8.13 -5.24
N GLN A 276 -13.79 -8.89 -6.30
CA GLN A 276 -12.55 -9.63 -6.44
C GLN A 276 -12.28 -9.99 -7.89
N ILE A 277 -11.00 -10.08 -8.25
CA ILE A 277 -10.50 -10.60 -9.52
C ILE A 277 -9.50 -11.71 -9.22
N ALA A 278 -9.88 -12.96 -9.45
CA ALA A 278 -9.02 -14.12 -9.23
C ALA A 278 -8.25 -14.46 -10.51
N VAL A 279 -6.93 -14.58 -10.42
CA VAL A 279 -6.06 -14.94 -11.55
C VAL A 279 -5.52 -16.34 -11.35
N TYR A 280 -5.70 -17.19 -12.36
CA TYR A 280 -5.24 -18.57 -12.40
C TYR A 280 -3.95 -18.70 -13.23
N PRO A 281 -3.22 -19.83 -13.09
CA PRO A 281 -2.05 -20.11 -13.92
C PRO A 281 -2.37 -20.02 -15.41
N ALA A 282 -1.39 -19.62 -16.21
CA ALA A 282 -1.52 -19.73 -17.66
C ALA A 282 -1.59 -21.21 -18.06
N ALA A 283 -2.39 -21.53 -19.09
CA ALA A 283 -2.43 -22.87 -19.68
C ALA A 283 -1.05 -23.36 -20.16
N SER A 284 -0.19 -22.43 -20.59
CA SER A 284 1.18 -22.72 -21.01
C SER A 284 2.16 -21.60 -20.65
N ARG A 285 3.44 -21.96 -20.49
CA ARG A 285 4.51 -21.01 -20.18
C ARG A 285 4.67 -20.01 -21.32
N GLY A 286 4.63 -18.72 -21.00
CA GLY A 286 4.79 -17.65 -21.99
C GLY A 286 3.49 -17.28 -22.74
N SER A 287 2.34 -17.88 -22.38
CA SER A 287 1.06 -17.48 -22.99
C SER A 287 0.80 -15.99 -22.80
N ARG A 288 0.48 -15.35 -23.93
CA ARG A 288 0.07 -13.94 -24.04
C ARG A 288 -1.45 -13.78 -24.07
N THR A 289 -2.21 -14.87 -23.95
CA THR A 289 -3.67 -14.79 -23.88
C THR A 289 -4.13 -14.61 -22.44
N VAL A 290 -5.15 -13.79 -22.28
CA VAL A 290 -5.93 -13.66 -21.05
C VAL A 290 -7.36 -13.96 -21.46
N ASP A 291 -7.92 -15.02 -20.89
CA ASP A 291 -9.23 -15.58 -21.22
C ASP A 291 -10.00 -15.91 -19.94
N ALA A 292 -11.24 -16.38 -20.10
CA ALA A 292 -12.16 -16.64 -18.99
C ALA A 292 -11.66 -17.72 -18.02
N ASP A 293 -10.87 -18.69 -18.50
CA ASP A 293 -10.30 -19.74 -17.65
C ASP A 293 -9.16 -19.21 -16.78
N ARG A 294 -8.51 -18.13 -17.23
CA ARG A 294 -7.38 -17.50 -16.53
C ARG A 294 -7.81 -16.43 -15.53
N VAL A 295 -8.93 -15.76 -15.76
CA VAL A 295 -9.40 -14.64 -14.92
C VAL A 295 -10.87 -14.79 -14.60
N ALA A 296 -11.16 -14.99 -13.31
CA ALA A 296 -12.53 -15.02 -12.80
C ALA A 296 -12.86 -13.73 -12.05
N PHE A 297 -14.09 -13.24 -12.26
CA PHE A 297 -14.61 -12.03 -11.64
C PHE A 297 -15.67 -12.36 -10.60
N THR A 298 -15.55 -11.75 -9.43
CA THR A 298 -16.65 -11.66 -8.46
C THR A 298 -17.24 -10.26 -8.57
N TRP A 299 -18.41 -10.15 -9.19
CA TRP A 299 -19.12 -8.89 -9.37
C TRP A 299 -19.84 -8.47 -8.10
N ARG A 300 -19.80 -7.17 -7.80
CA ARG A 300 -20.58 -6.58 -6.70
C ARG A 300 -22.06 -6.71 -7.00
N GLN A 301 -22.80 -7.22 -6.03
CA GLN A 301 -24.25 -7.22 -6.06
C GLN A 301 -24.77 -5.90 -5.49
N TRP A 302 -25.38 -5.07 -6.34
CA TRP A 302 -26.05 -3.85 -5.94
C TRP A 302 -27.56 -4.11 -5.89
N GLY A 303 -28.24 -3.70 -4.80
CA GLY A 303 -29.70 -3.77 -4.71
C GLY A 303 -30.33 -5.08 -4.22
N VAL A 304 -29.55 -6.07 -3.76
CA VAL A 304 -30.11 -7.29 -3.13
C VAL A 304 -30.18 -7.13 -1.60
N ALA A 305 -31.02 -6.20 -1.14
CA ALA A 305 -31.46 -6.21 0.25
C ALA A 305 -32.77 -7.02 0.34
N GLY A 306 -32.67 -8.27 0.83
CA GLY A 306 -33.83 -9.07 1.24
C GLY A 306 -34.42 -10.01 0.18
N GLN A 307 -33.78 -11.15 -0.02
CA GLN A 307 -34.52 -12.38 -0.33
C GLN A 307 -34.15 -13.43 0.72
N GLU A 308 -35.01 -13.58 1.73
CA GLU A 308 -35.06 -14.81 2.50
C GLU A 308 -35.29 -16.00 1.54
N PRO A 309 -34.67 -17.16 1.78
CA PRO A 309 -34.90 -18.32 0.95
C PRO A 309 -36.36 -18.74 1.06
N ARG A 310 -37.11 -18.61 -0.03
CA ARG A 310 -38.41 -19.27 -0.16
C ARG A 310 -38.17 -20.77 -0.10
N SER A 311 -38.54 -21.35 1.03
CA SER A 311 -38.66 -22.78 1.23
C SER A 311 -39.80 -23.30 0.35
N ALA A 312 -39.53 -24.35 -0.42
CA ALA A 312 -40.51 -25.32 -0.88
C ALA A 312 -40.05 -26.69 -0.38
#